data_AF-A0A1Y3W2V6-F1
#
_entry.id   AF-A0A1Y3W2V6-F1
#
_cell.length_a   1.000
_cell.length_b   1.000
_cell.length_c   1.000
_cell.angle_alpha   90.00
_cell.angle_beta   90.00
_cell.angle_gamma   90.00
#
_symmetry.space_group_name_H-M   'P 1'
#
loop_
_entity.id
_entity.type
_entity.pdbx_description
1 polymer ?
#
loop_
_entity_poly.entity_id
_entity_poly.type
_entity_poly.pdbx_seq_one_letter_code
_entity_poly.pdbx_strand_id
1 'polypeptide(L)'
;MRSLSKTYDGYEASLEIKGAVPEGYKKQFFDDSENAWKDISQAKYTNVVDKNVNVRVINESEQEVWSEITTVKITPKPVTVTANKAEKLFGKEDPKFSATVTGTLNDDKIQYTVTRPGAGTDEAVKLYKDALVAAGDKIQGNYQVTYVAGDFEIKTNTEDLKLTAENGGGVYNAAPYYLNNVGATLNEEALKEAKIEYKVGDGEWTTTAPSATNVSDSKEKISVRVTLEGYETQQIDNLKITVTHKDVTVTANKAEKLFGKEDPKFSATVTGTLNNDEIKYTVTRPGAGTDEAVKL
;
A
#
# COMPACT_ATOMS: atom_id res chain seq x y z
N MET A 1 3.20 -63.82 -10.86
CA MET A 1 3.44 -62.67 -11.78
C MET A 1 4.22 -61.55 -11.07
N ARG A 2 4.67 -60.46 -11.73
CA ARG A 2 4.99 -59.20 -11.02
C ARG A 2 3.80 -58.27 -11.13
N SER A 3 3.26 -57.83 -10.00
CA SER A 3 2.30 -56.71 -9.96
C SER A 3 2.94 -55.46 -10.57
N LEU A 4 2.15 -54.68 -11.32
CA LEU A 4 2.60 -53.41 -11.87
C LEU A 4 2.25 -52.32 -10.86
N SER A 5 3.27 -51.74 -10.22
CA SER A 5 3.07 -50.61 -9.31
C SER A 5 4.11 -49.53 -9.53
N LYS A 6 3.66 -48.29 -9.78
CA LYS A 6 4.53 -47.11 -9.86
C LYS A 6 3.77 -45.81 -9.54
N THR A 7 4.50 -44.70 -9.47
CA THR A 7 3.93 -43.36 -9.52
C THR A 7 3.93 -42.87 -10.97
N TYR A 8 2.94 -42.07 -11.34
CA TYR A 8 2.85 -41.47 -12.66
C TYR A 8 4.15 -40.70 -13.01
N ASP A 9 4.77 -41.10 -14.11
CA ASP A 9 6.04 -40.59 -14.61
C ASP A 9 5.97 -40.19 -16.10
N GLY A 10 4.78 -40.28 -16.71
CA GLY A 10 4.54 -39.98 -18.12
C GLY A 10 4.99 -41.08 -19.10
N TYR A 11 5.60 -42.16 -18.60
CA TYR A 11 6.05 -43.27 -19.41
C TYR A 11 5.07 -44.45 -19.35
N GLU A 12 4.99 -45.21 -20.43
CA GLU A 12 4.21 -46.44 -20.46
C GLU A 12 4.82 -47.50 -19.52
N ALA A 13 3.96 -48.27 -18.86
CA ALA A 13 4.33 -49.49 -18.15
C ALA A 13 3.52 -50.66 -18.69
N SER A 14 4.17 -51.81 -18.90
CA SER A 14 3.55 -53.01 -19.45
C SER A 14 3.45 -54.12 -18.41
N LEU A 15 2.36 -54.88 -18.45
CA LEU A 15 2.26 -56.14 -17.69
C LEU A 15 3.09 -57.24 -18.37
N GLU A 16 3.77 -58.06 -17.56
CA GLU A 16 4.57 -59.18 -18.05
C GLU A 16 4.25 -60.48 -17.29
N ILE A 17 3.92 -61.54 -18.05
CA ILE A 17 3.94 -62.92 -17.53
C ILE A 17 5.38 -63.41 -17.56
N LYS A 18 5.99 -63.52 -16.37
CA LYS A 18 7.36 -64.03 -16.16
C LYS A 18 7.40 -65.55 -16.09
N GLY A 19 8.41 -66.16 -16.69
CA GLY A 19 8.59 -67.61 -16.80
C GLY A 19 8.68 -68.07 -18.25
N ALA A 20 9.30 -69.23 -18.47
CA ALA A 20 9.32 -69.85 -19.78
C ALA A 20 7.90 -70.29 -20.15
N VAL A 21 7.37 -69.74 -21.25
CA VAL A 21 6.12 -70.18 -21.84
C VAL A 21 6.46 -71.01 -23.06
N PRO A 22 5.96 -72.26 -23.19
CA PRO A 22 6.25 -73.11 -24.33
C PRO A 22 5.93 -72.41 -25.66
N GLU A 23 6.67 -72.77 -26.71
CA GLU A 23 6.37 -72.29 -28.06
C GLU A 23 4.93 -72.64 -28.46
N GLY A 24 4.24 -71.74 -29.18
CA GLY A 24 2.84 -71.90 -29.57
C GLY A 24 1.80 -71.47 -28.52
N TYR A 25 2.18 -71.28 -27.26
CA TYR A 25 1.25 -70.87 -26.20
C TYR A 25 1.03 -69.34 -26.22
N LYS A 26 -0.21 -68.91 -25.94
CA LYS A 26 -0.58 -67.49 -25.95
C LYS A 26 -0.68 -66.94 -24.53
N LYS A 27 -0.14 -65.75 -24.32
CA LYS A 27 -0.23 -64.97 -23.07
C LYS A 27 -1.33 -63.94 -23.22
N GLN A 28 -2.32 -63.95 -22.33
CA GLN A 28 -3.47 -63.06 -22.43
C GLN A 28 -3.77 -62.32 -21.13
N PHE A 29 -4.40 -61.16 -21.26
CA PHE A 29 -5.03 -60.44 -20.15
C PHE A 29 -6.48 -60.11 -20.48
N PHE A 30 -7.26 -59.88 -19.43
CA PHE A 30 -8.64 -59.46 -19.51
C PHE A 30 -8.82 -58.19 -18.71
N ASP A 31 -9.32 -57.16 -19.39
CA ASP A 31 -9.63 -55.85 -18.84
C ASP A 31 -11.11 -55.58 -19.08
N ASP A 32 -11.85 -55.30 -18.01
CA ASP A 32 -13.32 -55.24 -18.00
C ASP A 32 -13.89 -54.19 -18.96
N SER A 33 -13.08 -53.26 -19.47
CA SER A 33 -13.51 -52.21 -20.40
C SER A 33 -14.03 -52.72 -21.74
N GLU A 34 -13.60 -53.91 -22.18
CA GLU A 34 -13.95 -54.45 -23.52
C GLU A 34 -14.48 -55.89 -23.49
N ASN A 35 -14.60 -56.50 -22.31
CA ASN A 35 -15.13 -57.85 -22.11
C ASN A 35 -14.52 -58.93 -23.02
N ALA A 36 -13.21 -58.83 -23.30
CA ALA A 36 -12.49 -59.75 -24.19
C ALA A 36 -11.05 -60.01 -23.71
N TRP A 37 -10.56 -61.24 -23.94
CA TRP A 37 -9.16 -61.59 -23.72
C TRP A 37 -8.28 -61.05 -24.84
N LYS A 38 -7.21 -60.35 -24.48
CA LYS A 38 -6.27 -59.69 -25.39
C LYS A 38 -4.86 -60.20 -25.19
N ASP A 39 -3.99 -60.00 -26.17
CA ASP A 39 -2.58 -60.36 -26.05
C ASP A 39 -1.91 -59.54 -24.95
N ILE A 40 -1.10 -60.17 -24.09
CA ILE A 40 -0.44 -59.50 -22.95
C ILE A 40 0.42 -58.31 -23.38
N SER A 41 0.95 -58.29 -24.61
CA SER A 41 1.76 -57.17 -25.14
C SER A 41 0.96 -55.87 -25.28
N GLN A 42 -0.38 -55.95 -25.28
CA GLN A 42 -1.28 -54.80 -25.35
C GLN A 42 -1.64 -54.25 -23.96
N ALA A 43 -1.24 -54.92 -22.87
CA ALA A 43 -1.51 -54.51 -21.49
C ALA A 43 -0.58 -53.37 -21.05
N LYS A 44 -0.82 -52.19 -21.63
CA LYS A 44 -0.01 -50.98 -21.52
C LYS A 44 -0.77 -49.91 -20.75
N TYR A 45 -0.13 -49.32 -19.74
CA TYR A 45 -0.73 -48.35 -18.83
C TYR A 45 0.21 -47.16 -18.64
N THR A 46 -0.31 -45.95 -18.86
CA THR A 46 0.45 -44.69 -18.69
C THR A 46 -0.17 -43.81 -17.61
N ASN A 47 -1.51 -43.71 -17.58
CA ASN A 47 -2.24 -42.84 -16.66
C ASN A 47 -2.50 -43.51 -15.30
N VAL A 48 -2.90 -42.68 -14.32
CA VAL A 48 -3.33 -43.15 -13.00
C VAL A 48 -4.43 -44.19 -13.14
N VAL A 49 -4.23 -45.32 -12.46
CA VAL A 49 -5.15 -46.46 -12.46
C VAL A 49 -4.92 -47.26 -11.19
N ASP A 50 -5.98 -47.82 -10.62
CA ASP A 50 -5.89 -48.81 -9.54
C ASP A 50 -6.97 -49.87 -9.82
N LYS A 51 -6.56 -51.00 -10.39
CA LYS A 51 -7.48 -52.08 -10.78
C LYS A 51 -6.84 -53.45 -10.74
N ASN A 52 -7.69 -54.46 -10.63
CA ASN A 52 -7.29 -55.84 -10.83
C ASN A 52 -7.47 -56.24 -12.29
N VAL A 53 -6.53 -57.06 -12.78
CA VAL A 53 -6.49 -57.57 -14.15
C VAL A 53 -6.34 -59.08 -14.07
N ASN A 54 -7.22 -59.79 -14.77
CA ASN A 54 -7.07 -61.23 -14.93
C ASN A 54 -6.06 -61.52 -16.02
N VAL A 55 -5.17 -62.46 -15.79
CA VAL A 55 -4.15 -62.89 -16.75
C VAL A 55 -4.21 -64.39 -16.90
N ARG A 56 -3.91 -64.89 -18.10
CA ARG A 56 -3.87 -66.33 -18.35
C ARG A 56 -2.84 -66.72 -19.41
N VAL A 57 -2.50 -68.00 -19.41
CA VAL A 57 -1.79 -68.66 -20.50
C VAL A 57 -2.69 -69.76 -21.06
N ILE A 58 -2.85 -69.78 -22.37
CA ILE A 58 -3.59 -70.85 -23.09
C ILE A 58 -2.65 -71.62 -24.01
N ASN A 59 -2.89 -72.93 -24.14
CA ASN A 59 -2.16 -73.79 -25.07
C ASN A 59 -2.66 -73.62 -26.52
N GLU A 60 -2.06 -74.34 -27.47
CA GLU A 60 -2.44 -74.32 -28.90
C GLU A 60 -3.87 -74.78 -29.16
N SER A 61 -4.46 -75.58 -28.26
CA SER A 61 -5.86 -76.02 -28.31
C SER A 61 -6.82 -75.06 -27.58
N GLU A 62 -6.37 -73.84 -27.29
CA GLU A 62 -7.11 -72.78 -26.57
C GLU A 62 -7.56 -73.13 -25.15
N GLN A 63 -6.97 -74.17 -24.55
CA GLN A 63 -7.26 -74.52 -23.16
C GLN A 63 -6.41 -73.69 -22.21
N GLU A 64 -7.04 -73.14 -21.17
CA GLU A 64 -6.36 -72.46 -20.07
C GLU A 64 -5.49 -73.45 -19.29
N VAL A 65 -4.19 -73.16 -19.21
CA VAL A 65 -3.21 -73.95 -18.47
C VAL A 65 -2.71 -73.25 -17.22
N TRP A 66 -2.96 -71.95 -17.11
CA TRP A 66 -2.59 -71.12 -15.96
C TRP A 66 -3.38 -69.80 -15.98
N SER A 67 -3.80 -69.32 -14.80
CA SER A 67 -4.37 -67.99 -14.61
C SER A 67 -4.04 -67.40 -13.24
N GLU A 68 -4.03 -66.07 -13.15
CA GLU A 68 -3.77 -65.30 -11.92
C GLU A 68 -4.55 -63.96 -11.98
N ILE A 69 -4.86 -63.38 -10.83
CA ILE A 69 -5.33 -61.99 -10.72
C ILE A 69 -4.16 -61.15 -10.23
N THR A 70 -3.82 -60.10 -10.97
CA THR A 70 -2.79 -59.14 -10.57
C THR A 70 -3.36 -57.73 -10.46
N THR A 71 -2.73 -56.89 -9.66
CA THR A 71 -3.07 -55.47 -9.57
C THR A 71 -2.18 -54.64 -10.50
N VAL A 72 -2.81 -53.67 -11.18
CA VAL A 72 -2.16 -52.57 -11.92
C VAL A 72 -2.45 -51.29 -11.16
N LYS A 73 -1.41 -50.71 -10.56
CA LYS A 73 -1.50 -49.51 -9.73
C LYS A 73 -0.51 -48.45 -10.15
N ILE A 74 -1.00 -47.43 -10.86
CA ILE A 74 -0.28 -46.18 -11.13
C ILE A 74 -0.86 -45.11 -10.22
N THR A 75 -0.08 -44.64 -9.25
CA THR A 75 -0.51 -43.61 -8.30
C THR A 75 -0.27 -42.20 -8.87
N PRO A 76 -1.10 -41.20 -8.50
CA PRO A 76 -0.89 -39.83 -8.96
C PRO A 76 0.49 -39.29 -8.58
N LYS A 77 1.08 -38.48 -9.47
CA LYS A 77 2.32 -37.77 -9.17
C LYS A 77 2.02 -36.58 -8.26
N PRO A 78 2.74 -36.38 -7.15
CA PRO A 78 2.54 -35.21 -6.29
C PRO A 78 2.95 -33.92 -7.03
N VAL A 79 2.11 -32.90 -6.93
CA VAL A 79 2.34 -31.53 -7.41
C VAL A 79 2.05 -30.54 -6.29
N THR A 80 2.84 -29.49 -6.21
CA THR A 80 2.62 -28.40 -5.24
C THR A 80 2.28 -27.10 -5.96
N VAL A 81 1.20 -26.44 -5.54
CA VAL A 81 0.82 -25.09 -5.94
C VAL A 81 1.03 -24.17 -4.74
N THR A 82 2.00 -23.26 -4.84
CA THR A 82 2.35 -22.32 -3.76
C THR A 82 1.90 -20.92 -4.14
N ALA A 83 1.01 -20.30 -3.36
CA ALA A 83 0.67 -18.90 -3.57
C ALA A 83 1.93 -18.04 -3.43
N ASN A 84 2.18 -17.20 -4.43
CA ASN A 84 3.32 -16.30 -4.43
C ASN A 84 3.03 -15.14 -3.48
N LYS A 85 4.07 -14.65 -2.81
CA LYS A 85 3.96 -13.44 -1.97
C LYS A 85 3.48 -12.26 -2.81
N ALA A 86 2.68 -11.40 -2.19
CA ALA A 86 2.26 -10.15 -2.80
C ALA A 86 2.20 -9.03 -1.75
N GLU A 87 2.16 -7.79 -2.21
CA GLU A 87 2.14 -6.62 -1.36
C GLU A 87 1.33 -5.49 -1.98
N LYS A 88 0.90 -4.54 -1.14
CA LYS A 88 0.30 -3.28 -1.58
C LYS A 88 0.65 -2.13 -0.64
N LEU A 89 0.42 -0.91 -1.10
CA LEU A 89 0.39 0.26 -0.21
C LEU A 89 -0.98 0.36 0.46
N PHE A 90 -1.01 0.90 1.68
CA PHE A 90 -2.24 1.20 2.39
C PHE A 90 -3.18 2.08 1.56
N GLY A 91 -4.48 1.77 1.58
CA GLY A 91 -5.49 2.50 0.80
C GLY A 91 -5.48 2.20 -0.71
N LYS A 92 -4.60 1.30 -1.20
CA LYS A 92 -4.65 0.81 -2.59
C LYS A 92 -5.42 -0.51 -2.67
N GLU A 93 -5.86 -0.81 -3.89
CA GLU A 93 -6.47 -2.10 -4.24
C GLU A 93 -5.45 -3.24 -4.14
N ASP A 94 -5.96 -4.44 -3.89
CA ASP A 94 -5.14 -5.65 -3.89
C ASP A 94 -4.57 -5.94 -5.29
N PRO A 95 -3.31 -6.37 -5.41
CA PRO A 95 -2.74 -6.73 -6.71
C PRO A 95 -3.35 -8.04 -7.22
N LYS A 96 -3.12 -8.33 -8.50
CA LYS A 96 -3.44 -9.66 -9.04
C LYS A 96 -2.55 -10.71 -8.38
N PHE A 97 -3.16 -11.64 -7.64
CA PHE A 97 -2.45 -12.74 -7.00
C PHE A 97 -2.01 -13.81 -8.02
N SER A 98 -0.94 -14.52 -7.69
CA SER A 98 -0.36 -15.58 -8.51
C SER A 98 0.12 -16.75 -7.65
N ALA A 99 0.42 -17.88 -8.27
CA ALA A 99 1.03 -19.04 -7.61
C ALA A 99 2.08 -19.67 -8.51
N THR A 100 2.99 -20.43 -7.89
CA THR A 100 4.00 -21.24 -8.57
C THR A 100 3.62 -22.71 -8.47
N VAL A 101 3.60 -23.40 -9.61
CA VAL A 101 3.31 -24.84 -9.70
C VAL A 101 4.63 -25.59 -9.89
N THR A 102 4.86 -26.64 -9.09
CA THR A 102 6.07 -27.48 -9.16
C THR A 102 5.72 -28.97 -9.14
N GLY A 103 6.48 -29.78 -9.87
CA GLY A 103 6.33 -31.23 -9.89
C GLY A 103 5.47 -31.78 -11.03
N THR A 104 4.97 -30.92 -11.93
CA THR A 104 4.32 -31.37 -13.17
C THR A 104 5.34 -32.02 -14.11
N LEU A 105 4.85 -32.85 -15.03
CA LEU A 105 5.65 -33.39 -16.13
C LEU A 105 5.33 -32.61 -17.39
N ASN A 106 6.35 -32.35 -18.20
CA ASN A 106 6.23 -31.57 -19.43
C ASN A 106 5.53 -30.21 -19.16
N ASP A 107 4.70 -29.75 -20.10
CA ASP A 107 3.92 -28.51 -19.99
C ASP A 107 2.49 -28.73 -19.44
N ASP A 108 2.28 -29.83 -18.70
CA ASP A 108 0.98 -30.10 -18.07
C ASP A 108 0.61 -28.98 -17.10
N LYS A 109 -0.65 -28.55 -17.16
CA LYS A 109 -1.18 -27.44 -16.37
C LYS A 109 -2.05 -27.93 -15.22
N ILE A 110 -1.90 -27.29 -14.08
CA ILE A 110 -2.79 -27.42 -12.92
C ILE A 110 -3.66 -26.17 -12.83
N GLN A 111 -4.96 -26.37 -12.68
CA GLN A 111 -5.91 -25.29 -12.47
C GLN A 111 -5.93 -24.92 -10.98
N TYR A 112 -5.87 -23.62 -10.69
CA TYR A 112 -5.93 -23.10 -9.33
C TYR A 112 -6.50 -21.67 -9.32
N THR A 113 -6.93 -21.25 -8.15
CA THR A 113 -7.23 -19.86 -7.80
C THR A 113 -6.35 -19.43 -6.64
N VAL A 114 -6.13 -18.12 -6.49
CA VAL A 114 -5.48 -17.54 -5.31
C VAL A 114 -6.36 -16.41 -4.80
N THR A 115 -6.72 -16.47 -3.52
CA THR A 115 -7.60 -15.49 -2.87
C THR A 115 -6.98 -14.95 -1.60
N ARG A 116 -7.48 -13.81 -1.12
CA ARG A 116 -7.14 -13.22 0.17
C ARG A 116 -8.43 -13.11 1.01
N PRO A 117 -8.70 -14.04 1.93
CA PRO A 117 -9.98 -14.07 2.67
C PRO A 117 -10.27 -12.82 3.54
N GLY A 118 -9.24 -12.09 3.98
CA GLY A 118 -9.38 -10.87 4.79
C GLY A 118 -9.42 -9.56 3.99
N ALA A 119 -9.55 -9.63 2.66
CA ALA A 119 -9.57 -8.43 1.82
C ALA A 119 -10.73 -7.49 2.19
N GLY A 120 -10.42 -6.21 2.41
CA GLY A 120 -11.40 -5.17 2.77
C GLY A 120 -11.74 -5.09 4.26
N THR A 121 -11.32 -6.04 5.09
CA THR A 121 -11.49 -5.99 6.56
C THR A 121 -10.17 -5.89 7.30
N ASP A 122 -9.15 -6.61 6.83
CA ASP A 122 -7.82 -6.67 7.44
C ASP A 122 -6.85 -5.74 6.72
N GLU A 123 -7.02 -4.42 6.89
CA GLU A 123 -6.30 -3.43 6.07
C GLU A 123 -5.16 -2.70 6.79
N ALA A 124 -4.87 -3.04 8.05
CA ALA A 124 -3.78 -2.43 8.81
C ALA A 124 -2.41 -2.68 8.13
N VAL A 125 -1.50 -1.69 8.24
CA VAL A 125 -0.11 -1.80 7.77
C VAL A 125 0.63 -2.87 8.58
N LYS A 126 0.90 -4.02 7.97
CA LYS A 126 1.69 -5.13 8.53
C LYS A 126 1.90 -6.24 7.50
N LEU A 127 2.72 -7.22 7.90
CA LEU A 127 2.82 -8.52 7.27
C LEU A 127 1.70 -9.46 7.76
N TYR A 128 0.95 -10.02 6.82
CA TYR A 128 -0.05 -11.07 7.01
C TYR A 128 0.52 -12.40 6.51
N LYS A 129 0.91 -13.27 7.46
CA LYS A 129 1.45 -14.60 7.12
C LYS A 129 0.35 -15.51 6.61
N ASP A 130 0.67 -16.32 5.59
CA ASP A 130 -0.23 -17.32 5.00
C ASP A 130 -1.61 -16.76 4.55
N ALA A 131 -1.68 -15.46 4.25
CA ALA A 131 -2.93 -14.77 3.95
C ALA A 131 -3.41 -14.97 2.50
N LEU A 132 -2.51 -15.38 1.60
CA LEU A 132 -2.84 -15.74 0.22
C LEU A 132 -3.09 -17.24 0.15
N VAL A 133 -4.32 -17.61 -0.14
CA VAL A 133 -4.76 -19.00 -0.14
C VAL A 133 -4.89 -19.48 -1.58
N ALA A 134 -4.02 -20.41 -1.98
CA ALA A 134 -4.19 -21.15 -3.22
C ALA A 134 -5.21 -22.28 -3.03
N ALA A 135 -6.10 -22.49 -4.01
CA ALA A 135 -7.13 -23.52 -3.94
C ALA A 135 -7.46 -24.13 -5.32
N GLY A 136 -8.00 -25.34 -5.29
CA GLY A 136 -8.48 -26.10 -6.45
C GLY A 136 -8.66 -27.57 -6.11
N ASP A 137 -8.90 -28.41 -7.12
CA ASP A 137 -9.13 -29.83 -6.92
C ASP A 137 -7.86 -30.57 -6.47
N LYS A 138 -8.01 -31.42 -5.45
CA LYS A 138 -6.90 -32.22 -4.88
C LYS A 138 -6.35 -33.26 -5.86
N ILE A 139 -7.14 -33.69 -6.83
CA ILE A 139 -6.73 -34.61 -7.89
C ILE A 139 -7.07 -33.96 -9.23
N GLN A 140 -6.06 -33.77 -10.08
CA GLN A 140 -6.24 -33.20 -11.42
C GLN A 140 -5.53 -34.10 -12.43
N GLY A 141 -6.32 -34.87 -13.17
CA GLY A 141 -5.80 -35.90 -14.08
C GLY A 141 -4.89 -36.88 -13.33
N ASN A 142 -3.62 -36.94 -13.76
CA ASN A 142 -2.63 -37.86 -13.19
C ASN A 142 -1.88 -37.29 -11.97
N TYR A 143 -2.32 -36.15 -11.42
CA TYR A 143 -1.61 -35.44 -10.36
C TYR A 143 -2.42 -35.37 -9.07
N GLN A 144 -1.72 -35.49 -7.93
CA GLN A 144 -2.24 -35.17 -6.61
C GLN A 144 -1.69 -33.82 -6.18
N VAL A 145 -2.57 -32.83 -6.03
CA VAL A 145 -2.21 -31.43 -5.80
C VAL A 145 -2.22 -31.12 -4.31
N THR A 146 -1.15 -30.48 -3.84
CA THR A 146 -1.05 -29.87 -2.51
C THR A 146 -0.96 -28.36 -2.68
N TYR A 147 -1.75 -27.62 -1.89
CA TYR A 147 -1.77 -26.16 -1.92
C TYR A 147 -1.04 -25.61 -0.70
N VAL A 148 -0.19 -24.61 -0.93
CA VAL A 148 0.58 -23.92 0.10
C VAL A 148 0.25 -22.43 0.05
N ALA A 149 -0.01 -21.85 1.22
CA ALA A 149 -0.33 -20.44 1.34
C ALA A 149 0.90 -19.55 1.14
N GLY A 150 0.65 -18.27 0.84
CA GLY A 150 1.66 -17.24 0.65
C GLY A 150 1.41 -16.06 1.57
N ASP A 151 2.47 -15.31 1.86
CA ASP A 151 2.36 -14.09 2.67
C ASP A 151 1.81 -12.91 1.87
N PHE A 152 1.12 -11.99 2.55
CA PHE A 152 0.70 -10.72 2.00
C PHE A 152 1.18 -9.56 2.89
N GLU A 153 1.68 -8.47 2.32
CA GLU A 153 2.10 -7.30 3.09
C GLU A 153 1.33 -6.03 2.68
N ILE A 154 0.81 -5.31 3.67
CA ILE A 154 0.33 -3.94 3.47
C ILE A 154 1.40 -3.01 4.03
N LYS A 155 1.97 -2.18 3.17
CA LYS A 155 3.02 -1.20 3.48
C LYS A 155 2.43 0.18 3.71
N THR A 156 3.13 0.99 4.50
CA THR A 156 2.81 2.41 4.70
C THR A 156 2.72 3.11 3.35
N ASN A 157 1.66 3.90 3.14
CA ASN A 157 1.52 4.69 1.92
C ASN A 157 2.33 5.99 2.03
N THR A 158 3.38 6.08 1.22
CA THR A 158 4.32 7.20 1.19
C THR A 158 4.03 8.21 0.08
N GLU A 159 3.00 7.97 -0.75
CA GLU A 159 2.85 8.65 -2.05
C GLU A 159 1.63 9.58 -2.11
N ASP A 160 0.52 9.18 -1.48
CA ASP A 160 -0.77 9.84 -1.72
C ASP A 160 -1.02 11.03 -0.78
N LEU A 161 -0.65 10.93 0.50
CA LEU A 161 -0.89 12.01 1.47
C LEU A 161 0.11 13.15 1.23
N LYS A 162 -0.41 14.35 0.94
CA LYS A 162 0.42 15.55 0.74
C LYS A 162 -0.01 16.68 1.64
N LEU A 163 0.96 17.32 2.27
CA LEU A 163 0.78 18.53 3.08
C LEU A 163 1.09 19.77 2.25
N THR A 164 0.28 20.81 2.40
CA THR A 164 0.56 22.16 1.92
C THR A 164 0.58 23.12 3.11
N ALA A 165 1.51 24.06 3.09
CA ALA A 165 1.58 25.19 4.02
C ALA A 165 2.56 26.22 3.46
N GLU A 166 2.22 27.49 3.57
CA GLU A 166 3.01 28.61 3.06
C GLU A 166 3.19 29.70 4.11
N ASN A 167 4.24 30.51 3.93
CA ASN A 167 4.48 31.67 4.77
C ASN A 167 3.27 32.61 4.77
N GLY A 168 2.97 33.14 5.94
CA GLY A 168 1.88 34.07 6.19
C GLY A 168 2.35 35.46 6.57
N GLY A 169 1.39 36.34 6.85
CA GLY A 169 1.64 37.70 7.32
C GLY A 169 1.25 38.79 6.35
N GLY A 170 1.54 40.04 6.74
CA GLY A 170 1.17 41.24 5.99
C GLY A 170 1.41 42.52 6.79
N VAL A 171 0.91 43.64 6.26
CA VAL A 171 0.97 44.95 6.94
C VAL A 171 -0.02 44.98 8.10
N TYR A 172 0.41 45.44 9.27
CA TYR A 172 -0.43 45.56 10.45
C TYR A 172 -1.84 46.13 10.14
N ASN A 173 -2.85 45.30 10.42
CA ASN A 173 -4.25 45.56 10.10
C ASN A 173 -5.18 45.37 11.32
N ALA A 174 -4.61 45.25 12.53
CA ALA A 174 -5.31 44.96 13.78
C ALA A 174 -6.12 43.64 13.79
N ALA A 175 -5.83 42.72 12.87
CA ALA A 175 -6.36 41.35 12.84
C ALA A 175 -5.20 40.34 12.87
N PRO A 176 -5.44 39.11 13.36
CA PRO A 176 -4.41 38.09 13.39
C PRO A 176 -4.08 37.59 11.98
N TYR A 177 -2.79 37.45 11.69
CA TYR A 177 -2.26 36.72 10.55
C TYR A 177 -1.96 35.27 10.93
N TYR A 178 -2.16 34.37 9.97
CA TYR A 178 -1.88 32.92 10.05
C TYR A 178 -0.98 32.51 8.88
N LEU A 179 -0.52 31.26 8.89
CA LEU A 179 0.05 30.62 7.70
C LEU A 179 -0.97 30.54 6.57
N ASN A 180 -0.49 30.60 5.33
CA ASN A 180 -1.33 30.48 4.13
C ASN A 180 -1.40 29.01 3.66
N ASN A 181 -2.49 28.66 2.96
CA ASN A 181 -2.65 27.38 2.26
C ASN A 181 -2.36 26.13 3.13
N VAL A 182 -2.64 26.18 4.42
CA VAL A 182 -2.46 25.02 5.30
C VAL A 182 -3.57 24.01 5.03
N GLY A 183 -3.19 22.82 4.58
CA GLY A 183 -4.13 21.76 4.27
C GLY A 183 -3.43 20.46 3.91
N ALA A 184 -4.22 19.39 3.82
CA ALA A 184 -3.76 18.10 3.34
C ALA A 184 -4.62 17.66 2.14
N THR A 185 -4.02 16.93 1.21
CA THR A 185 -4.72 16.38 0.04
C THR A 185 -4.61 14.85 0.02
N LEU A 186 -5.76 14.20 -0.17
CA LEU A 186 -6.02 12.75 -0.27
C LEU A 186 -7.49 12.57 -0.74
N ASN A 187 -8.01 11.34 -0.86
CA ASN A 187 -9.46 11.14 -1.02
C ASN A 187 -10.25 11.75 0.17
N GLU A 188 -11.36 12.42 -0.12
CA GLU A 188 -12.08 13.25 0.87
C GLU A 188 -12.55 12.48 2.11
N GLU A 189 -12.85 11.19 1.96
CA GLU A 189 -13.32 10.36 3.08
C GLU A 189 -12.19 10.02 4.07
N ALA A 190 -10.97 9.74 3.61
CA ALA A 190 -9.87 9.39 4.51
C ALA A 190 -9.30 10.60 5.26
N LEU A 191 -9.47 11.83 4.74
CA LEU A 191 -8.98 13.04 5.40
C LEU A 191 -9.71 13.38 6.70
N LYS A 192 -10.88 12.78 6.97
CA LYS A 192 -11.66 13.08 8.18
C LYS A 192 -10.91 12.78 9.47
N GLU A 193 -9.99 11.80 9.43
CA GLU A 193 -9.19 11.38 10.58
C GLU A 193 -7.78 12.00 10.57
N ALA A 194 -7.44 12.79 9.56
CA ALA A 194 -6.13 13.42 9.45
C ALA A 194 -5.98 14.50 10.52
N LYS A 195 -4.82 14.52 11.19
CA LYS A 195 -4.50 15.50 12.23
C LYS A 195 -3.38 16.42 11.76
N ILE A 196 -3.71 17.70 11.57
CA ILE A 196 -2.75 18.76 11.31
C ILE A 196 -2.31 19.38 12.64
N GLU A 197 -0.99 19.48 12.83
CA GLU A 197 -0.39 20.05 14.03
C GLU A 197 0.69 21.06 13.65
N TYR A 198 0.95 21.98 14.57
CA TYR A 198 1.88 23.10 14.45
C TYR A 198 2.87 23.07 15.60
N LYS A 199 4.09 23.53 15.34
CA LYS A 199 5.11 23.76 16.35
C LYS A 199 5.84 25.07 16.04
N VAL A 200 6.11 25.89 17.04
CA VAL A 200 6.90 27.13 16.88
C VAL A 200 8.22 26.96 17.61
N GLY A 201 9.34 27.05 16.87
CA GLY A 201 10.67 26.78 17.41
C GLY A 201 10.76 25.36 18.00
N ASP A 202 11.29 25.28 19.23
CA ASP A 202 11.45 24.02 19.97
C ASP A 202 10.28 23.73 20.92
N GLY A 203 9.14 24.38 20.73
CA GLY A 203 7.94 24.15 21.53
C GLY A 203 7.30 22.78 21.29
N GLU A 204 6.16 22.54 21.94
CA GLU A 204 5.35 21.32 21.74
C GLU A 204 4.45 21.42 20.51
N TRP A 205 4.13 20.27 19.93
CA TRP A 205 3.14 20.17 18.86
C TRP A 205 1.73 20.45 19.40
N THR A 206 0.97 21.28 18.69
CA THR A 206 -0.42 21.65 19.04
C THR A 206 -1.31 21.65 17.81
N THR A 207 -2.61 21.43 17.98
CA THR A 207 -3.62 21.58 16.92
C THR A 207 -4.08 23.03 16.74
N THR A 208 -3.66 23.94 17.63
CA THR A 208 -4.00 25.36 17.53
C THR A 208 -3.07 26.04 16.53
N ALA A 209 -3.64 26.61 15.48
CA ALA A 209 -2.87 27.33 14.47
C ALA A 209 -2.17 28.56 15.10
N PRO A 210 -0.85 28.74 14.88
CA PRO A 210 -0.13 29.91 15.37
C PRO A 210 -0.59 31.17 14.63
N SER A 211 -0.61 32.29 15.34
CA SER A 211 -0.94 33.59 14.77
C SER A 211 -0.04 34.71 15.28
N ALA A 212 -0.01 35.81 14.52
CA ALA A 212 0.66 37.06 14.90
C ALA A 212 -0.23 38.25 14.52
N THR A 213 -0.44 39.17 15.46
CA THR A 213 -1.23 40.39 15.22
C THR A 213 -0.33 41.61 15.10
N ASN A 214 0.64 41.75 16.00
CA ASN A 214 1.58 42.88 15.99
C ASN A 214 2.91 42.51 15.34
N VAL A 215 3.68 43.53 14.96
CA VAL A 215 5.05 43.35 14.44
C VAL A 215 5.92 42.55 15.42
N SER A 216 5.80 42.84 16.73
CA SER A 216 6.50 42.13 17.81
C SER A 216 6.11 40.67 17.96
N ASP A 217 4.94 40.28 17.44
CA ASP A 217 4.38 38.95 17.60
C ASP A 217 4.75 38.03 16.44
N SER A 218 5.47 38.55 15.44
CA SER A 218 5.93 37.79 14.28
C SER A 218 6.58 36.48 14.71
N LYS A 219 6.27 35.41 13.99
CA LYS A 219 6.68 34.05 14.32
C LYS A 219 7.61 33.54 13.24
N GLU A 220 8.69 32.91 13.66
CA GLU A 220 9.65 32.21 12.79
C GLU A 220 9.78 30.76 13.23
N LYS A 221 10.40 29.93 12.38
CA LYS A 221 10.66 28.51 12.64
C LYS A 221 9.37 27.75 12.99
N ILE A 222 8.33 28.00 12.21
CA ILE A 222 7.08 27.26 12.33
C ILE A 222 7.22 25.96 11.54
N SER A 223 6.90 24.84 12.18
CA SER A 223 6.74 23.54 11.55
C SER A 223 5.26 23.17 11.52
N VAL A 224 4.83 22.57 10.42
CA VAL A 224 3.49 22.00 10.24
C VAL A 224 3.66 20.53 9.89
N ARG A 225 2.87 19.65 10.50
CA ARG A 225 2.81 18.24 10.12
C ARG A 225 1.37 17.77 9.96
N VAL A 226 1.17 16.75 9.13
CA VAL A 226 -0.07 15.98 9.08
C VAL A 226 0.22 14.51 9.36
N THR A 227 -0.58 13.93 10.25
CA THR A 227 -0.54 12.51 10.61
C THR A 227 -1.87 11.86 10.25
N LEU A 228 -1.82 10.65 9.69
CA LEU A 228 -2.98 9.85 9.33
C LEU A 228 -2.58 8.37 9.36
N GLU A 229 -3.42 7.50 9.93
CA GLU A 229 -3.11 6.08 10.06
C GLU A 229 -2.89 5.43 8.68
N GLY A 230 -1.83 4.62 8.58
CA GLY A 230 -1.46 3.93 7.35
C GLY A 230 -0.69 4.78 6.33
N TYR A 231 -0.54 6.08 6.57
CA TYR A 231 0.22 6.99 5.71
C TYR A 231 1.50 7.49 6.39
N GLU A 232 2.50 7.80 5.57
CA GLU A 232 3.74 8.43 6.05
C GLU A 232 3.44 9.85 6.53
N THR A 233 3.98 10.23 7.69
CA THR A 233 3.81 11.59 8.23
C THR A 233 4.48 12.60 7.30
N GLN A 234 3.73 13.60 6.86
CA GLN A 234 4.27 14.72 6.08
C GLN A 234 4.57 15.91 6.99
N GLN A 235 5.66 16.62 6.73
CA GLN A 235 6.08 17.77 7.52
C GLN A 235 6.70 18.85 6.62
N ILE A 236 6.38 20.11 6.93
CA ILE A 236 7.00 21.30 6.34
C ILE A 236 7.58 22.14 7.48
N ASP A 237 8.86 22.47 7.40
CA ASP A 237 9.60 23.22 8.40
C ASP A 237 9.96 24.63 7.92
N ASN A 238 10.43 25.46 8.85
CA ASN A 238 10.98 26.79 8.58
C ASN A 238 10.00 27.79 7.94
N LEU A 239 8.70 27.66 8.26
CA LEU A 239 7.69 28.64 7.89
C LEU A 239 7.71 29.86 8.83
N LYS A 240 7.14 30.98 8.37
CA LYS A 240 7.06 32.24 9.11
C LYS A 240 5.71 32.93 8.94
N ILE A 241 5.33 33.70 9.96
CA ILE A 241 4.25 34.69 9.92
C ILE A 241 4.90 36.05 10.21
N THR A 242 4.98 36.92 9.21
CA THR A 242 5.66 38.20 9.32
C THR A 242 4.66 39.36 9.28
N VAL A 243 4.57 40.12 10.37
CA VAL A 243 3.78 41.36 10.40
C VAL A 243 4.69 42.55 10.20
N THR A 244 4.40 43.41 9.22
CA THR A 244 5.15 44.64 8.97
C THR A 244 4.42 45.87 9.48
N HIS A 245 5.16 46.95 9.74
CA HIS A 245 4.58 48.20 10.19
C HIS A 245 3.56 48.75 9.17
N LYS A 246 2.52 49.40 9.68
CA LYS A 246 1.59 50.22 8.91
C LYS A 246 2.05 51.67 8.96
N ASP A 247 2.06 52.34 7.81
CA ASP A 247 2.41 53.76 7.75
C ASP A 247 1.36 54.63 8.43
N VAL A 248 1.82 55.61 9.20
CA VAL A 248 1.00 56.65 9.84
C VAL A 248 1.60 58.02 9.50
N THR A 249 0.74 59.03 9.34
CA THR A 249 1.17 60.40 9.06
C THR A 249 0.88 61.30 10.25
N VAL A 250 1.89 62.04 10.72
CA VAL A 250 1.74 63.06 11.76
C VAL A 250 1.99 64.42 11.13
N THR A 251 0.95 65.26 11.07
CA THR A 251 1.00 66.59 10.45
C THR A 251 0.89 67.65 11.53
N ALA A 252 1.91 68.49 11.68
CA ALA A 252 1.86 69.62 12.60
C ALA A 252 0.72 70.59 12.21
N ASN A 253 -0.10 70.96 13.19
CA ASN A 253 -1.18 71.91 12.96
C ASN A 253 -0.64 73.34 12.93
N LYS A 254 -1.29 74.23 12.16
CA LYS A 254 -0.94 75.65 12.14
C LYS A 254 -1.06 76.23 13.56
N ALA A 255 -0.04 76.94 13.99
CA ALA A 255 -0.03 77.70 15.24
C ALA A 255 0.59 79.08 15.00
N GLU A 256 0.05 80.10 15.65
CA GLU A 256 0.49 81.48 15.52
C GLU A 256 0.71 82.09 16.91
N LYS A 257 1.62 83.06 17.00
CA LYS A 257 1.83 83.88 18.20
C LYS A 257 2.10 85.33 17.82
N LEU A 258 1.92 86.22 18.77
CA LEU A 258 2.41 87.59 18.68
C LEU A 258 3.88 87.65 19.15
N PHE A 259 4.64 88.65 18.66
CA PHE A 259 6.03 88.88 19.01
C PHE A 259 6.26 89.02 20.53
N GLY A 260 7.33 88.41 21.06
CA GLY A 260 7.67 88.46 22.49
C GLY A 260 6.71 87.73 23.44
N LYS A 261 5.72 86.98 22.92
CA LYS A 261 4.85 86.11 23.72
C LYS A 261 5.37 84.68 23.75
N GLU A 262 4.97 83.96 24.81
CA GLU A 262 5.21 82.53 24.92
C GLU A 262 4.64 81.78 23.72
N ASP A 263 5.30 80.68 23.37
CA ASP A 263 4.83 79.82 22.29
C ASP A 263 3.49 79.16 22.69
N PRO A 264 2.54 79.05 21.75
CA PRO A 264 1.30 78.35 22.03
C PRO A 264 1.59 76.86 22.23
N LYS A 265 0.63 76.14 22.82
CA LYS A 265 0.67 74.69 22.82
C LYS A 265 0.62 74.19 21.38
N PHE A 266 1.72 73.63 20.89
CA PHE A 266 1.75 72.99 19.58
C PHE A 266 0.92 71.71 19.58
N SER A 267 0.28 71.42 18.45
CA SER A 267 -0.52 70.22 18.24
C SER A 267 -0.23 69.62 16.86
N ALA A 268 -0.54 68.34 16.67
CA ALA A 268 -0.52 67.69 15.38
C ALA A 268 -1.82 66.90 15.16
N THR A 269 -2.14 66.65 13.91
CA THR A 269 -3.18 65.70 13.49
C THR A 269 -2.49 64.42 13.05
N VAL A 270 -2.93 63.28 13.59
CA VAL A 270 -2.44 61.95 13.21
C VAL A 270 -3.49 61.29 12.32
N THR A 271 -3.06 60.75 11.17
CA THR A 271 -3.91 59.99 10.24
C THR A 271 -3.29 58.63 9.92
N GLY A 272 -4.12 57.67 9.50
CA GLY A 272 -3.68 56.32 9.10
C GLY A 272 -3.62 55.28 10.23
N THR A 273 -3.93 55.65 11.47
CA THR A 273 -4.04 54.71 12.60
C THR A 273 -5.25 53.79 12.46
N LEU A 274 -5.20 52.63 13.13
CA LEU A 274 -6.31 51.68 13.23
C LEU A 274 -6.82 51.64 14.67
N ASN A 275 -8.11 51.37 14.87
CA ASN A 275 -8.71 51.09 16.20
C ASN A 275 -8.32 52.04 17.35
N ASN A 276 -8.09 53.32 17.06
CA ASN A 276 -7.61 54.34 18.00
C ASN A 276 -6.20 54.08 18.57
N ASP A 277 -5.35 53.35 17.84
CA ASP A 277 -3.94 53.17 18.18
C ASP A 277 -3.27 54.52 18.43
N GLU A 278 -2.63 54.64 19.58
CA GLU A 278 -2.01 55.89 20.02
C GLU A 278 -0.61 56.03 19.43
N ILE A 279 -0.38 57.11 18.67
CA ILE A 279 0.94 57.47 18.18
C ILE A 279 1.52 58.55 19.08
N LYS A 280 2.64 58.23 19.74
CA LYS A 280 3.39 59.21 20.52
C LYS A 280 4.18 60.12 19.58
N TYR A 281 3.93 61.42 19.68
CA TYR A 281 4.62 62.44 18.89
C TYR A 281 4.94 63.67 19.73
N THR A 282 5.91 64.47 19.27
CA THR A 282 6.24 65.78 19.82
C THR A 282 6.31 66.79 18.70
N VAL A 283 5.70 67.96 18.88
CA VAL A 283 5.80 69.08 17.93
C VAL A 283 6.63 70.20 18.56
N THR A 284 7.73 70.54 17.92
CA THR A 284 8.64 71.62 18.34
C THR A 284 8.84 72.61 17.21
N ARG A 285 8.95 73.90 17.53
CA ARG A 285 9.42 74.90 16.56
C ARG A 285 10.96 74.99 16.63
N PRO A 286 11.69 74.73 15.52
CA PRO A 286 13.14 74.96 15.48
C PRO A 286 13.47 76.44 15.72
N GLY A 287 14.51 76.73 16.52
CA GLY A 287 15.00 78.12 16.73
C GLY A 287 14.29 78.92 17.84
N ALA A 288 13.58 78.27 18.76
CA ALA A 288 13.07 78.92 19.97
C ALA A 288 14.23 79.38 20.88
N GLY A 289 14.81 80.55 20.58
CA GLY A 289 15.87 81.13 21.40
C GLY A 289 16.62 82.35 20.85
N THR A 290 16.77 82.57 19.53
CA THR A 290 17.69 83.64 19.06
C THR A 290 17.31 84.41 17.79
N ASP A 291 16.22 84.10 17.08
CA ASP A 291 15.84 84.84 15.87
C ASP A 291 14.37 85.25 15.91
N GLU A 292 14.05 86.25 16.73
CA GLU A 292 12.83 87.04 16.55
C GLU A 292 13.21 88.35 15.82
N ALA A 293 13.46 88.26 14.51
CA ALA A 293 13.60 89.43 13.65
C ALA A 293 12.28 89.70 12.90
N VAL A 294 11.65 90.83 13.20
CA VAL A 294 10.55 91.38 12.41
C VAL A 294 11.14 91.85 11.08
N LYS A 295 10.85 91.15 9.98
CA LYS A 295 10.95 91.77 8.65
C LYS A 295 9.60 92.37 8.31
N LEU A 296 9.56 93.71 8.35
CA LEU A 296 8.50 94.55 7.78
C LEU A 296 8.36 94.30 6.28
#